data_AF-A0A960R649-F1
#
_entry.id   AF-A0A960R649-F1
#
_cell.length_a   1.000
_cell.length_b   1.000
_cell.length_c   1.000
_cell.angle_alpha   90.00
_cell.angle_beta   90.00
_cell.angle_gamma   90.00
#
_symmetry.space_group_name_H-M   'P 1'
#
loop_
_entity.id
_entity.type
_entity.pdbx_description
1 polymer ?
#
loop_
_entity_poly.entity_id
_entity_poly.type
_entity_poly.pdbx_seq_one_letter_code
_entity_poly.pdbx_strand_id
1 'polypeptide(L)'
;MLAVLKIKNLALVDDLTWELGPGLVGVTGQTGAGKSMIVGALKLILGERANHDLIRTGESSCSVEAIFELGGNLPQVNQLLEDSGLEPCDGNTLVVKRVFGGGSGNKQFVNCSPCTLSVLKSLGDQLVDLHGPHEHQSLLSQDRQLAMLDAYAQAGKERQAYASAWRAWQGASEALEEFRGLRQATDAEIELLRYQVEEIETADLDPGQEIDLEQRYRLVTNGARLVDLTGEAARGLGSAVEQLGEVHRSIRELEKLDPSIATLTGGFEGARVELEEIERGLSEYLGDLEFDPGEVAEMERRIDLIESLKRKYGQSLADVIAYGVQARERLRRIDQREEELERLEAAAASARKSLDTAGAALTQKRQATAPKLAKEIGGQLEDLGFKQSYFAVPLSAAVEPHSRGFETVDFQFAPNPGEPPKPLRVVASSGEMSRVMLAVKSALADQDQ
;
A
#
# COMPACT_ATOMS: atom_id res chain seq x y z
N MET A 1 -13.66 31.05 -28.28
CA MET A 1 -14.78 31.66 -29.04
C MET A 1 -14.94 30.95 -30.37
N LEU A 2 -16.17 30.71 -30.82
CA LEU A 2 -16.44 30.25 -32.18
C LEU A 2 -16.35 31.44 -33.15
N ALA A 3 -15.42 31.40 -34.10
CA ALA A 3 -15.19 32.48 -35.07
C ALA A 3 -15.95 32.22 -36.38
N VAL A 4 -15.92 30.98 -36.87
CA VAL A 4 -16.58 30.60 -38.13
C VAL A 4 -17.32 29.28 -37.95
N LEU A 5 -18.54 29.21 -38.48
CA LEU A 5 -19.31 27.97 -38.63
C LEU A 5 -19.73 27.84 -40.10
N LYS A 6 -19.30 26.76 -40.74
CA LYS A 6 -19.66 26.42 -42.12
C LYS A 6 -20.44 25.12 -42.17
N ILE A 7 -21.57 25.13 -42.85
CA ILE A 7 -22.51 24.03 -42.94
C ILE A 7 -22.78 23.77 -44.42
N LYS A 8 -22.70 22.52 -44.85
CA LYS A 8 -23.05 22.11 -46.21
C LYS A 8 -23.93 20.87 -46.17
N ASN A 9 -25.09 20.94 -46.84
CA ASN A 9 -26.07 19.87 -46.98
C ASN A 9 -26.64 19.31 -45.66
N LEU A 10 -26.84 20.16 -44.64
CA LEU A 10 -27.42 19.76 -43.36
C LEU A 10 -28.91 20.09 -43.32
N ALA A 11 -29.75 19.06 -43.38
CA ALA A 11 -31.21 19.14 -43.36
C ALA A 11 -31.77 20.20 -44.33
N LEU A 12 -32.21 21.38 -43.85
CA LEU A 12 -32.74 22.44 -44.70
C LEU A 12 -31.68 23.42 -45.23
N VAL A 13 -30.42 23.29 -44.82
CA VAL A 13 -29.30 24.12 -45.24
C VAL A 13 -28.55 23.48 -46.41
N ASP A 14 -28.40 24.20 -47.52
CA ASP A 14 -27.59 23.83 -48.67
C ASP A 14 -26.11 24.22 -48.49
N ASP A 15 -25.83 25.51 -48.32
CA ASP A 15 -24.50 26.06 -48.01
C ASP A 15 -24.64 27.31 -47.15
N LEU A 16 -24.11 27.27 -45.93
CA LEU A 16 -24.08 28.39 -45.00
C LEU A 16 -22.67 28.57 -44.48
N THR A 17 -22.15 29.79 -44.60
CA THR A 17 -20.96 30.22 -43.85
C THR A 17 -21.36 31.36 -42.94
N TRP A 18 -21.13 31.18 -41.64
CA TRP A 18 -21.45 32.16 -40.62
C TRP A 18 -20.18 32.58 -39.89
N GLU A 19 -19.82 33.84 -40.01
CA GLU A 19 -18.75 34.48 -39.24
C GLU A 19 -19.37 35.15 -38.01
N LEU A 20 -18.93 34.74 -36.82
CA LEU A 20 -19.43 35.25 -35.56
C LEU A 20 -18.47 36.29 -34.97
N GLY A 21 -19.04 37.39 -34.50
CA GLY A 21 -18.32 38.39 -33.70
C GLY A 21 -18.35 38.06 -32.21
N PRO A 22 -17.46 38.69 -31.41
CA PRO A 22 -17.41 38.47 -29.97
C PRO A 22 -18.64 39.04 -29.26
N GLY A 23 -18.94 38.50 -28.07
CA GLY A 23 -20.02 38.98 -27.22
C GLY A 23 -21.37 38.30 -27.45
N LEU A 24 -22.46 39.03 -27.22
CA LEU A 24 -23.82 38.51 -27.29
C LEU A 24 -24.31 38.47 -28.75
N VAL A 25 -24.54 37.27 -29.27
CA VAL A 25 -25.08 37.05 -30.63
C VAL A 25 -26.53 36.58 -30.54
N GLY A 26 -27.46 37.42 -31.00
CA GLY A 26 -28.89 37.09 -31.08
C GLY A 26 -29.26 36.54 -32.46
N VAL A 27 -29.82 35.32 -32.50
CA VAL A 27 -30.36 34.72 -33.73
C VAL A 27 -31.89 34.85 -33.73
N THR A 28 -32.44 35.55 -34.73
CA THR A 28 -33.89 35.79 -34.88
C THR A 28 -34.40 35.27 -36.23
N GLY A 29 -35.72 35.10 -36.38
CA GLY A 29 -36.31 34.61 -37.62
C GLY A 29 -37.80 34.28 -37.48
N GLN A 30 -38.44 33.88 -38.58
CA GLN A 30 -39.89 33.60 -38.63
C GLN A 30 -40.27 32.20 -38.11
N THR A 31 -39.35 31.23 -38.19
CA THR A 31 -39.54 29.87 -37.69
C THR A 31 -38.34 29.43 -36.82
N GLY A 32 -38.58 28.56 -35.84
CA GLY A 32 -37.51 28.01 -34.99
C GLY A 32 -36.53 27.08 -35.71
N ALA A 33 -36.76 26.78 -36.99
CA ALA A 33 -35.97 25.84 -37.77
C ALA A 33 -34.51 26.30 -37.94
N GLY A 34 -34.27 27.58 -38.24
CA GLY A 34 -32.91 28.11 -38.42
C GLY A 34 -32.05 28.00 -37.15
N LYS A 35 -32.62 28.33 -35.99
CA LYS A 35 -31.97 28.16 -34.69
C LYS A 35 -31.64 26.69 -34.42
N SER A 36 -32.59 25.78 -34.64
CA SER A 36 -32.38 24.36 -34.40
C SER A 36 -31.30 23.77 -35.32
N MET A 37 -31.17 24.25 -36.55
CA MET A 37 -30.12 23.81 -37.48
C MET A 37 -28.73 24.27 -37.06
N ILE A 38 -28.60 25.52 -36.63
CA ILE A 38 -27.34 26.05 -36.09
C ILE A 38 -26.92 25.28 -34.83
N VAL A 39 -27.86 25.09 -33.89
CA VAL A 39 -27.60 24.32 -32.66
C VAL A 39 -27.23 22.87 -32.99
N GLY A 40 -27.91 22.25 -33.96
CA GLY A 40 -27.60 20.91 -34.45
C GLY A 40 -26.20 20.82 -35.06
N ALA A 41 -25.78 21.81 -35.85
CA ALA A 41 -24.44 21.87 -36.41
C ALA A 41 -23.36 22.00 -35.33
N LEU A 42 -23.59 22.82 -34.30
CA LEU A 42 -22.69 22.96 -33.16
C LEU A 42 -22.57 21.65 -32.39
N LYS A 43 -23.68 20.99 -32.06
CA LYS A 43 -23.69 19.65 -31.44
C LYS A 43 -22.84 18.65 -32.19
N LEU A 44 -22.91 18.67 -33.52
CA LEU A 44 -22.07 17.82 -34.34
C LEU A 44 -20.60 18.18 -34.16
N ILE A 45 -20.21 19.45 -34.26
CA ILE A 45 -18.83 19.88 -34.03
C ILE A 45 -18.31 19.48 -32.63
N LEU A 46 -19.19 19.46 -31.62
CA LEU A 46 -18.86 19.08 -30.24
C LEU A 46 -18.87 17.56 -29.98
N GLY A 47 -18.97 16.73 -31.04
CA GLY A 47 -18.84 15.27 -30.92
C GLY A 47 -20.14 14.51 -30.62
N GLU A 48 -21.33 15.10 -30.82
CA GLU A 48 -22.58 14.32 -30.78
C GLU A 48 -22.65 13.30 -31.92
N ARG A 49 -23.48 12.26 -31.80
CA ARG A 49 -23.64 11.28 -32.89
C ARG A 49 -24.40 11.90 -34.06
N ALA A 50 -23.83 11.78 -35.26
CA ALA A 50 -24.50 12.17 -36.49
C ALA A 50 -25.46 11.05 -36.92
N ASN A 51 -26.71 11.41 -37.22
CA ASN A 51 -27.70 10.51 -37.82
C ASN A 51 -27.87 10.83 -39.32
N HIS A 52 -28.15 9.82 -40.14
CA HIS A 52 -28.33 9.96 -41.59
C HIS A 52 -29.55 10.84 -41.93
N ASP A 53 -30.53 10.92 -41.03
CA ASP A 53 -31.71 11.79 -41.17
C ASP A 53 -31.37 13.29 -41.18
N LEU A 54 -30.15 13.66 -40.78
CA LEU A 54 -29.67 15.04 -40.83
C LEU A 54 -29.13 15.44 -42.20
N ILE A 55 -28.95 14.50 -43.14
CA ILE A 55 -28.50 14.81 -44.49
C ILE A 55 -29.66 15.42 -45.28
N ARG A 56 -29.40 16.54 -45.97
CA ARG A 56 -30.39 17.19 -46.83
C ARG A 56 -30.96 16.22 -47.87
N THR A 57 -32.27 16.25 -48.05
CA THR A 57 -32.95 15.39 -49.04
C THR A 57 -32.38 15.64 -50.45
N GLY A 58 -31.97 14.57 -51.12
CA GLY A 58 -31.36 14.62 -52.45
C GLY A 58 -29.83 14.63 -52.45
N GLU A 59 -29.19 14.77 -51.28
CA GLU A 59 -27.74 14.78 -51.14
C GLU A 59 -27.21 13.45 -50.58
N SER A 60 -25.98 13.10 -50.97
CA SER A 60 -25.33 11.85 -50.54
C SER A 60 -24.41 12.03 -49.32
N SER A 61 -24.03 13.27 -49.00
CA SER A 61 -23.14 13.60 -47.88
C SER A 61 -23.40 15.01 -47.35
N CYS A 62 -22.99 15.23 -46.11
CA CYS A 62 -23.07 16.49 -45.39
C CYS A 62 -21.75 16.78 -44.67
N SER A 63 -21.39 18.06 -44.55
CA SER A 63 -20.22 18.49 -43.79
C SER A 63 -20.49 19.70 -42.91
N VAL A 64 -19.90 19.70 -41.73
CA VAL A 64 -19.90 20.84 -40.80
C VAL A 64 -18.46 21.14 -40.44
N GLU A 65 -18.06 22.41 -40.54
CA GLU A 65 -16.73 22.91 -40.23
C GLU A 65 -16.84 24.08 -39.25
N ALA A 66 -15.92 24.16 -38.31
CA ALA A 66 -15.86 25.24 -37.33
C ALA A 66 -14.42 25.67 -37.07
N ILE A 67 -14.24 26.97 -36.85
CA ILE A 67 -12.97 27.57 -36.42
C ILE A 67 -13.21 28.18 -35.04
N PHE A 68 -12.39 27.78 -34.07
CA PHE A 68 -12.40 28.33 -32.73
C PHE A 68 -11.13 29.13 -32.47
N GLU A 69 -11.29 30.30 -31.86
CA GLU A 69 -10.22 31.09 -31.27
C GLU A 69 -10.13 30.79 -29.77
N LEU A 70 -9.03 30.21 -29.30
CA LEU A 70 -8.98 29.58 -27.98
C LEU A 70 -8.67 30.56 -26.83
N GLY A 71 -7.92 31.62 -27.08
CA GLY A 71 -7.55 32.61 -26.08
C GLY A 71 -6.86 31.96 -24.88
N GLY A 72 -7.38 32.17 -23.66
CA GLY A 72 -6.84 31.58 -22.43
C GLY A 72 -6.94 30.05 -22.34
N ASN A 73 -7.77 29.41 -23.16
CA ASN A 73 -7.96 27.95 -23.13
C ASN A 73 -6.92 27.19 -23.96
N LEU A 74 -6.03 27.89 -24.68
CA LEU A 74 -5.02 27.30 -25.57
C LEU A 74 -4.14 26.25 -24.88
N PRO A 75 -3.58 26.44 -23.66
CA PRO A 75 -2.70 25.45 -23.04
C PRO A 75 -3.42 24.13 -22.72
N GLN A 76 -4.65 24.21 -22.22
CA GLN A 76 -5.44 23.03 -21.85
C GLN A 76 -5.86 22.23 -23.08
N VAL A 77 -6.24 22.93 -24.16
CA VAL A 77 -6.61 22.28 -25.43
C VAL A 77 -5.39 21.64 -26.10
N ASN A 78 -4.24 22.31 -26.12
CA ASN A 78 -3.02 21.73 -26.69
C ASN A 78 -2.56 20.49 -25.93
N GLN A 79 -2.63 20.49 -24.59
CA GLN A 79 -2.33 19.31 -23.80
C GLN A 79 -3.24 18.13 -24.17
N LEU A 80 -4.55 18.37 -24.33
CA LEU A 80 -5.50 17.33 -24.73
C LEU A 80 -5.24 16.79 -26.14
N LEU A 81 -4.78 17.65 -27.06
CA LEU A 81 -4.37 17.25 -28.42
C LEU A 81 -3.14 16.36 -28.36
N GLU A 82 -2.10 16.76 -27.62
CA GLU A 82 -0.86 15.99 -27.44
C GLU A 82 -1.12 14.62 -26.81
N ASP A 83 -1.90 14.58 -25.73
CA ASP A 83 -2.31 13.34 -25.05
C ASP A 83 -3.07 12.38 -25.99
N SER A 84 -3.77 12.94 -26.99
CA SER A 84 -4.54 12.20 -27.99
C SER A 84 -3.74 11.88 -29.26
N GLY A 85 -2.47 12.28 -29.34
CA GLY A 85 -1.61 12.09 -30.52
C GLY A 85 -1.97 12.97 -31.72
N LEU A 86 -2.64 14.10 -31.50
CA LEU A 86 -3.00 15.09 -32.52
C LEU A 86 -2.01 16.25 -32.55
N GLU A 87 -1.92 16.92 -33.71
CA GLU A 87 -1.08 18.10 -33.86
C GLU A 87 -1.63 19.28 -33.03
N PRO A 88 -0.75 20.03 -32.34
CA PRO A 88 -1.15 21.20 -31.56
C PRO A 88 -1.73 22.29 -32.48
N CYS A 89 -2.43 23.25 -31.88
CA CYS A 89 -3.01 24.35 -32.64
C CYS A 89 -1.90 25.25 -33.23
N ASP A 90 -2.06 25.65 -34.49
CA ASP A 90 -1.25 26.70 -35.09
C ASP A 90 -1.75 28.06 -34.57
N GLY A 91 -0.88 28.78 -33.86
CA GLY A 91 -1.22 30.02 -33.17
C GLY A 91 -2.33 29.84 -32.13
N ASN A 92 -3.46 30.52 -32.33
CA ASN A 92 -4.60 30.54 -31.39
C ASN A 92 -5.86 29.89 -31.97
N THR A 93 -5.73 29.13 -33.07
CA THR A 93 -6.88 28.61 -33.82
C THR A 93 -6.97 27.09 -33.80
N LEU A 94 -8.17 26.59 -33.51
CA LEU A 94 -8.52 25.18 -33.64
C LEU A 94 -9.52 25.01 -34.78
N VAL A 95 -9.21 24.12 -35.71
CA VAL A 95 -10.08 23.82 -36.86
C VAL A 95 -10.71 22.45 -36.66
N VAL A 96 -12.04 22.39 -36.66
CA VAL A 96 -12.80 21.15 -36.52
C VAL A 96 -13.64 20.92 -37.76
N LYS A 97 -13.61 19.71 -38.31
CA LYS A 97 -14.43 19.31 -39.47
C LYS A 97 -15.07 17.96 -39.25
N ARG A 98 -16.36 17.85 -39.59
CA ARG A 98 -17.08 16.58 -39.64
C ARG A 98 -17.71 16.37 -41.00
N VAL A 99 -17.64 15.14 -41.47
CA VAL A 99 -18.26 14.70 -42.72
C VAL A 99 -19.01 13.40 -42.46
N PHE A 100 -20.25 13.32 -42.93
CA PHE A 100 -21.11 12.16 -42.75
C PHE A 100 -21.94 11.89 -44.01
N GLY A 101 -22.26 10.61 -44.25
CA GLY A 101 -22.85 10.13 -45.50
C GLY A 101 -21.82 9.65 -46.53
N GLY A 102 -22.32 9.07 -47.62
CA GLY A 102 -21.52 8.61 -48.76
C GLY A 102 -20.55 7.48 -48.45
N GLY A 103 -21.04 6.23 -48.37
CA GLY A 103 -20.30 4.95 -48.45
C GLY A 103 -19.14 4.67 -47.48
N SER A 104 -18.58 5.69 -46.81
CA SER A 104 -17.28 5.66 -46.12
C SER A 104 -17.38 6.06 -44.64
N GLY A 105 -18.61 6.08 -44.10
CA GLY A 105 -18.88 6.33 -42.69
C GLY A 105 -18.70 7.78 -42.23
N ASN A 106 -18.88 8.00 -40.93
CA ASN A 106 -18.76 9.32 -40.31
C ASN A 106 -17.29 9.62 -39.99
N LYS A 107 -16.74 10.70 -40.54
CA LYS A 107 -15.35 11.13 -40.34
C LYS A 107 -15.31 12.43 -39.53
N GLN A 108 -14.28 12.56 -38.71
CA GLN A 108 -14.00 13.75 -37.91
C GLN A 108 -12.53 14.12 -38.05
N PHE A 109 -12.26 15.41 -38.15
CA PHE A 109 -10.92 15.96 -38.27
C PHE A 109 -10.75 17.11 -37.30
N VAL A 110 -9.59 17.18 -36.66
CA VAL A 110 -9.13 18.28 -35.83
C VAL A 110 -7.76 18.70 -36.35
N ASN A 111 -7.59 19.98 -36.68
CA ASN A 111 -6.38 20.51 -37.32
C ASN A 111 -5.94 19.64 -38.51
N CYS A 112 -6.88 19.32 -39.39
CA CYS A 112 -6.69 18.45 -40.56
C CYS A 112 -6.30 16.98 -40.28
N SER A 113 -6.14 16.59 -39.02
CA SER A 113 -5.83 15.22 -38.60
C SER A 113 -7.09 14.43 -38.23
N PRO A 114 -7.25 13.16 -38.68
CA PRO A 114 -8.42 12.36 -38.32
C PRO A 114 -8.41 11.99 -36.83
N CYS A 115 -9.56 12.08 -36.17
CA CYS A 115 -9.69 11.75 -34.75
C CYS A 115 -10.90 10.85 -34.49
N THR A 116 -10.94 10.25 -33.29
CA THR A 116 -12.12 9.52 -32.83
C THR A 116 -13.20 10.49 -32.33
N LEU A 117 -14.45 10.01 -32.29
CA LEU A 117 -15.56 10.78 -31.74
C LEU A 117 -15.38 11.08 -30.23
N SER A 118 -14.71 10.20 -29.49
CA SER A 118 -14.44 10.41 -28.06
C SER A 118 -13.47 11.57 -27.82
N VAL A 119 -12.39 11.64 -28.59
CA VAL A 119 -11.43 12.76 -28.53
C VAL A 119 -12.13 14.07 -28.91
N LEU A 120 -12.95 14.05 -29.97
CA LEU A 120 -13.71 15.23 -30.36
C LEU A 120 -14.68 15.69 -29.27
N LYS A 121 -15.34 14.74 -28.58
CA LYS A 121 -16.24 15.06 -27.47
C LYS A 121 -15.49 15.68 -26.29
N SER A 122 -14.34 15.13 -25.92
CA SER A 122 -13.49 15.70 -24.86
C SER A 122 -13.00 17.11 -25.19
N LEU A 123 -12.68 17.38 -26.46
CA LEU A 123 -12.37 18.73 -26.93
C LEU A 123 -13.61 19.63 -26.87
N GLY A 124 -14.77 19.15 -27.35
CA GLY A 124 -16.02 19.88 -27.33
C GLY A 124 -16.41 20.40 -25.94
N ASP A 125 -16.25 19.57 -24.91
CA ASP A 125 -16.52 19.91 -23.51
C ASP A 125 -15.68 21.11 -22.99
N GLN A 126 -14.54 21.41 -23.62
CA GLN A 126 -13.68 22.55 -23.30
C GLN A 126 -13.97 23.80 -24.14
N LEU A 127 -14.65 23.65 -25.28
CA LEU A 127 -14.80 24.71 -26.29
C LEU A 127 -16.12 25.47 -26.18
N VAL A 128 -17.22 24.75 -25.95
CA VAL A 128 -18.57 25.32 -25.95
C VAL A 128 -19.39 24.67 -24.86
N ASP A 129 -20.04 25.49 -24.03
CA ASP A 129 -21.09 25.03 -23.13
C ASP A 129 -22.45 25.29 -23.76
N LEU A 130 -23.12 24.22 -24.20
CA LEU A 130 -24.42 24.28 -24.87
C LEU A 130 -25.54 24.05 -23.85
N HIS A 131 -26.61 24.84 -23.93
CA HIS A 131 -27.72 24.77 -23.00
C HIS A 131 -29.03 24.47 -23.74
N GLY A 132 -29.52 23.24 -23.58
CA GLY A 132 -30.76 22.73 -24.17
C GLY A 132 -31.43 21.63 -23.32
N PRO A 133 -32.55 21.04 -23.80
CA PRO A 133 -33.41 20.13 -23.02
C PRO A 133 -32.74 18.89 -22.41
N HIS A 134 -31.51 18.55 -22.84
CA HIS A 134 -30.79 17.35 -22.41
C HIS A 134 -29.36 17.65 -21.86
N GLU A 135 -28.96 18.91 -21.74
CA GLU A 135 -27.56 19.34 -21.51
C GLU A 135 -27.28 19.87 -20.09
N HIS A 136 -28.29 19.88 -19.22
CA HIS A 136 -28.12 20.32 -17.83
C HIS A 136 -27.16 19.43 -17.00
N GLN A 137 -26.72 18.28 -17.53
CA GLN A 137 -25.97 17.24 -16.79
C GLN A 137 -24.71 17.75 -16.07
N SER A 138 -24.04 18.77 -16.60
CA SER A 138 -22.89 19.42 -15.98
C SER A 138 -23.25 20.06 -14.62
N LEU A 139 -24.25 20.95 -14.61
CA LEU A 139 -24.73 21.66 -13.42
C LEU A 139 -25.58 20.77 -12.50
N LEU A 140 -26.07 19.63 -13.00
CA LEU A 140 -26.77 18.62 -12.20
C LEU A 140 -25.82 17.70 -11.43
N SER A 141 -24.52 17.72 -11.74
CA SER A 141 -23.51 16.94 -11.03
C SER A 141 -23.18 17.60 -9.68
N GLN A 142 -23.35 16.84 -8.60
CA GLN A 142 -22.98 17.27 -7.25
C GLN A 142 -21.50 17.67 -7.17
N ASP A 143 -20.62 16.98 -7.90
CA ASP A 143 -19.20 17.30 -7.97
C ASP A 143 -18.92 18.68 -8.57
N ARG A 144 -19.64 19.05 -9.64
CA ARG A 144 -19.49 20.38 -10.24
C ARG A 144 -20.12 21.45 -9.37
N GLN A 145 -21.26 21.19 -8.74
CA GLN A 145 -21.89 22.13 -7.80
C GLN A 145 -20.98 22.41 -6.59
N LEU A 146 -20.31 21.39 -6.07
CA LEU A 146 -19.31 21.57 -5.01
C LEU A 146 -18.12 22.40 -5.50
N ALA A 147 -17.62 22.13 -6.71
CA ALA A 147 -16.55 22.93 -7.31
C ALA A 147 -16.95 24.39 -7.53
N MET A 148 -18.21 24.67 -7.89
CA MET A 148 -18.75 26.02 -8.04
C MET A 148 -18.83 26.74 -6.70
N LEU A 149 -19.29 26.07 -5.65
CA LEU A 149 -19.27 26.63 -4.29
C LEU A 149 -17.83 26.94 -3.85
N ASP A 150 -16.87 26.06 -4.12
CA ASP A 150 -15.46 26.28 -3.80
C ASP A 150 -14.85 27.47 -4.55
N ALA A 151 -15.19 27.61 -5.83
CA ALA A 151 -14.77 28.74 -6.65
C ALA A 151 -15.30 30.05 -6.09
N TYR A 152 -16.62 30.11 -5.83
CA TYR A 152 -17.28 31.28 -5.24
C TYR A 152 -16.77 31.61 -3.82
N ALA A 153 -16.35 30.60 -3.07
CA ALA A 153 -15.73 30.78 -1.75
C ALA A 153 -14.25 31.17 -1.82
N GLN A 154 -13.64 31.17 -3.01
CA GLN A 154 -12.19 31.31 -3.19
C GLN A 154 -11.42 30.33 -2.30
N ALA A 155 -11.91 29.09 -2.22
CA ALA A 155 -11.43 28.03 -1.31
C ALA A 155 -10.21 27.26 -1.85
N GLY A 156 -9.49 27.80 -2.85
CA GLY A 156 -8.40 27.11 -3.52
C GLY A 156 -7.28 26.64 -2.57
N LYS A 157 -6.92 27.47 -1.58
CA LYS A 157 -5.89 27.13 -0.58
C LYS A 157 -6.34 25.99 0.33
N GLU A 158 -7.55 26.06 0.86
CA GLU A 158 -8.13 25.04 1.75
C GLU A 158 -8.35 23.72 1.00
N ARG A 159 -8.82 23.79 -0.25
CA ARG A 159 -8.97 22.62 -1.14
C ARG A 159 -7.63 21.95 -1.41
N GLN A 160 -6.57 22.72 -1.67
CA GLN A 160 -5.24 22.16 -1.90
C GLN A 160 -4.68 21.50 -0.64
N ALA A 161 -4.84 22.13 0.52
CA ALA A 161 -4.44 21.58 1.82
C ALA A 161 -5.19 20.27 2.10
N TYR A 162 -6.51 20.25 1.91
CA TYR A 162 -7.33 19.06 2.05
C TYR A 162 -6.89 17.94 1.10
N ALA A 163 -6.72 18.24 -0.19
CA ALA A 163 -6.32 17.26 -1.20
C ALA A 163 -4.91 16.66 -0.93
N SER A 164 -4.01 17.43 -0.32
CA SER A 164 -2.71 16.94 0.12
C SER A 164 -2.83 16.02 1.33
N ALA A 165 -3.61 16.42 2.35
CA ALA A 165 -3.85 15.61 3.53
C ALA A 165 -4.60 14.31 3.21
N TRP A 166 -5.55 14.37 2.26
CA TRP A 166 -6.28 13.21 1.75
C TRP A 166 -5.34 12.18 1.14
N ARG A 167 -4.44 12.60 0.23
CA ARG A 167 -3.46 11.69 -0.40
C ARG A 167 -2.50 11.09 0.62
N ALA A 168 -2.06 11.86 1.60
CA ALA A 168 -1.19 11.37 2.67
C ALA A 168 -1.89 10.33 3.55
N TRP A 169 -3.16 10.58 3.93
CA TRP A 169 -3.95 9.63 4.71
C TRP A 169 -4.26 8.36 3.91
N GLN A 170 -4.66 8.49 2.64
CA GLN A 170 -4.94 7.34 1.79
C GLN A 170 -3.69 6.45 1.63
N GLY A 171 -2.53 7.04 1.33
CA GLY A 171 -1.28 6.29 1.20
C GLY A 171 -0.84 5.62 2.51
N ALA A 172 -1.00 6.29 3.66
CA ALA A 172 -0.69 5.69 4.96
C ALA A 172 -1.67 4.57 5.33
N SER A 173 -2.95 4.72 4.99
CA SER A 173 -3.98 3.70 5.25
C SER A 173 -3.79 2.47 4.35
N GLU A 174 -3.46 2.67 3.08
CA GLU A 174 -3.16 1.58 2.14
C GLU A 174 -1.92 0.79 2.60
N ALA A 175 -0.85 1.48 3.00
CA ALA A 175 0.35 0.84 3.54
C ALA A 175 0.07 0.03 4.82
N LEU A 176 -0.77 0.55 5.72
CA LEU A 176 -1.16 -0.16 6.94
C LEU A 176 -1.99 -1.42 6.64
N GLU A 177 -2.97 -1.32 5.73
CA GLU A 177 -3.81 -2.47 5.36
C GLU A 177 -3.02 -3.53 4.59
N GLU A 178 -2.11 -3.13 3.70
CA GLU A 178 -1.18 -4.06 3.05
C GLU A 178 -0.32 -4.79 4.09
N PHE A 179 0.21 -4.05 5.07
CA PHE A 179 1.02 -4.63 6.14
C PHE A 179 0.22 -5.60 7.03
N ARG A 180 -1.03 -5.25 7.36
CA ARG A 180 -1.96 -6.11 8.12
C ARG A 180 -2.38 -7.35 7.35
N GLY A 181 -2.48 -7.27 6.02
CA GLY A 181 -2.81 -8.39 5.14
C GLY A 181 -1.72 -9.48 5.08
N LEU A 182 -0.48 -9.18 5.48
CA LEU A 182 0.58 -10.17 5.60
C LEU A 182 0.33 -11.09 6.81
N ARG A 183 0.53 -12.40 6.61
CA ARG A 183 0.31 -13.43 7.65
C ARG A 183 1.12 -13.11 8.91
N GLN A 184 0.42 -12.90 10.02
CA GLN A 184 1.03 -12.75 11.35
C GLN A 184 1.29 -14.12 11.98
N ALA A 185 2.35 -14.19 12.78
CA ALA A 185 2.51 -15.26 13.75
C ALA A 185 1.45 -15.06 14.84
N THR A 186 0.86 -16.14 15.34
CA THR A 186 -0.11 -16.06 16.44
C THR A 186 0.62 -15.82 17.77
N ASP A 187 -0.05 -15.21 18.75
CA ASP A 187 0.51 -14.98 20.09
C ASP A 187 1.07 -16.28 20.70
N ALA A 188 0.38 -17.40 20.48
CA ALA A 188 0.82 -18.73 20.91
C ALA A 188 2.14 -19.18 20.25
N GLU A 189 2.35 -18.86 18.97
CA GLU A 189 3.62 -19.15 18.29
C GLU A 189 4.76 -18.28 18.83
N ILE A 190 4.47 -17.02 19.17
CA ILE A 190 5.44 -16.07 19.75
C ILE A 190 5.85 -16.52 21.16
N GLU A 191 4.88 -16.85 22.01
CA GLU A 191 5.13 -17.36 23.37
C GLU A 191 5.95 -18.65 23.34
N LEU A 192 5.61 -19.58 22.44
CA LEU A 192 6.37 -20.80 22.25
C LEU A 192 7.82 -20.49 21.84
N LEU A 193 8.03 -19.62 20.85
CA LEU A 193 9.37 -19.24 20.41
C LEU A 193 10.17 -18.57 21.53
N ARG A 194 9.55 -17.68 22.32
CA ARG A 194 10.19 -17.05 23.49
C ARG A 194 10.64 -18.08 24.51
N TYR A 195 9.74 -18.99 24.88
CA TYR A 195 10.05 -20.07 25.82
C TYR A 195 11.21 -20.95 25.33
N GLN A 196 11.20 -21.33 24.05
CA GLN A 196 12.26 -22.17 23.46
C GLN A 196 13.61 -21.46 23.44
N VAL A 197 13.63 -20.17 23.09
CA VAL A 197 14.84 -19.35 23.10
C VAL A 197 15.39 -19.20 24.52
N GLU A 198 14.53 -18.87 25.48
CA GLU A 198 14.91 -18.72 26.90
C GLU A 198 15.43 -20.04 27.50
N GLU A 199 14.79 -21.17 27.19
CA GLU A 199 15.20 -22.49 27.66
C GLU A 199 16.60 -22.87 27.15
N ILE A 200 16.90 -22.62 25.86
CA ILE A 200 18.20 -22.94 25.26
C ILE A 200 19.30 -21.97 25.71
N GLU A 201 18.98 -20.68 25.85
CA GLU A 201 19.92 -19.65 26.30
C GLU A 201 20.35 -19.85 27.75
N THR A 202 19.38 -20.14 28.62
CA THR A 202 19.64 -20.38 30.05
C THR A 202 20.50 -21.62 30.28
N ALA A 203 20.45 -22.58 29.36
CA ALA A 203 21.26 -23.79 29.45
C ALA A 203 22.75 -23.56 29.17
N ASP A 204 23.15 -22.41 28.62
CA ASP A 204 24.57 -22.03 28.37
C ASP A 204 25.40 -23.18 27.79
N LEU A 205 24.98 -23.66 26.62
CA LEU A 205 25.50 -24.87 26.00
C LEU A 205 26.85 -24.61 25.32
N ASP A 206 27.88 -25.33 25.75
CA ASP A 206 29.22 -25.30 25.13
C ASP A 206 29.54 -26.66 24.47
N PRO A 207 29.63 -26.73 23.12
CA PRO A 207 30.00 -27.94 22.39
C PRO A 207 31.33 -28.55 22.83
N GLY A 208 32.28 -27.73 23.30
CA GLY A 208 33.60 -28.20 23.73
C GLY A 208 33.58 -28.95 25.05
N GLN A 209 32.60 -28.65 25.92
CA GLN A 209 32.52 -29.22 27.26
C GLN A 209 31.76 -30.56 27.31
N GLU A 210 30.95 -30.86 26.30
CA GLU A 210 30.14 -32.09 26.26
C GLU A 210 31.00 -33.36 26.29
N ILE A 211 32.08 -33.39 25.51
CA ILE A 211 32.95 -34.58 25.42
C ILE A 211 33.67 -34.82 26.75
N ASP A 212 34.17 -33.77 27.39
CA ASP A 212 34.82 -33.86 28.70
C ASP A 212 33.84 -34.30 29.78
N LEU A 213 32.63 -33.72 29.78
CA LEU A 213 31.56 -34.05 30.72
C LEU A 213 31.13 -35.52 30.58
N GLU A 214 30.94 -36.03 29.35
CA GLU A 214 30.60 -37.43 29.12
C GLU A 214 31.72 -38.39 29.58
N GLN A 215 32.99 -38.05 29.34
CA GLN A 215 34.12 -38.86 29.77
C GLN A 215 34.21 -38.91 31.29
N ARG A 216 34.11 -37.75 31.96
CA ARG A 216 34.11 -37.66 33.43
C ARG A 216 32.91 -38.39 34.03
N TYR A 217 31.73 -38.24 33.44
CA TYR A 217 30.55 -38.96 33.91
C TYR A 217 30.70 -40.47 33.81
N ARG A 218 31.23 -41.00 32.69
CA ARG A 218 31.52 -42.44 32.58
C ARG A 218 32.50 -42.92 33.64
N LEU A 219 33.51 -42.13 33.99
CA LEU A 219 34.46 -42.45 35.05
C LEU A 219 33.74 -42.54 36.40
N VAL A 220 32.91 -41.55 36.72
CA VAL A 220 32.14 -41.44 37.96
C VAL A 220 31.09 -42.54 38.10
N THR A 221 30.31 -42.82 37.06
CA THR A 221 29.28 -43.89 37.08
C THR A 221 29.92 -45.27 37.29
N ASN A 222 31.14 -45.47 36.78
CA ASN A 222 31.91 -46.69 36.99
C ASN A 222 32.81 -46.63 38.25
N GLY A 223 32.75 -45.54 39.03
CA GLY A 223 33.69 -45.25 40.12
C GLY A 223 33.77 -46.36 41.15
N ALA A 224 32.64 -46.85 41.66
CA ALA A 224 32.61 -47.96 42.61
C ALA A 224 33.30 -49.23 42.07
N ARG A 225 33.04 -49.56 40.80
CA ARG A 225 33.65 -50.72 40.15
C ARG A 225 35.13 -50.52 39.85
N LEU A 226 35.56 -49.30 39.53
CA LEU A 226 36.97 -48.93 39.36
C LEU A 226 37.74 -49.05 40.67
N VAL A 227 37.17 -48.56 41.78
CA VAL A 227 37.74 -48.69 43.13
C VAL A 227 37.90 -50.16 43.51
N ASP A 228 36.86 -50.98 43.32
CA ASP A 228 36.90 -52.41 43.64
C ASP A 228 37.98 -53.15 42.84
N LEU A 229 37.98 -53.00 41.50
CA LEU A 229 38.91 -53.70 40.61
C LEU A 229 40.36 -53.24 40.80
N THR A 230 40.58 -51.94 41.00
CA THR A 230 41.91 -51.38 41.24
C THR A 230 42.44 -51.84 42.60
N GLY A 231 41.60 -51.83 43.63
CA GLY A 231 41.97 -52.32 44.97
C GLY A 231 42.25 -53.82 45.01
N GLU A 232 41.53 -54.63 44.21
CA GLU A 232 41.85 -56.05 44.02
C GLU A 232 43.19 -56.26 43.29
N ALA A 233 43.41 -55.53 42.21
CA ALA A 233 44.64 -55.62 41.43
C ALA A 233 45.89 -55.19 42.24
N ALA A 234 45.82 -54.07 42.96
CA ALA A 234 46.90 -53.57 43.81
C ALA A 234 47.26 -54.57 44.92
N ARG A 235 46.25 -55.12 45.63
CA ARG A 235 46.48 -56.16 46.65
C ARG A 235 47.09 -57.43 46.07
N GLY A 236 46.63 -57.85 44.89
CA GLY A 236 47.16 -59.03 44.20
C GLY A 236 48.63 -58.87 43.81
N LEU A 237 48.98 -57.71 43.24
CA LEU A 237 50.36 -57.38 42.86
C LEU A 237 51.28 -57.23 44.08
N GLY A 238 50.82 -56.56 45.14
CA GLY A 238 51.59 -56.42 46.38
C GLY A 238 51.97 -57.77 46.97
N SER A 239 51.03 -58.72 47.01
CA SER A 239 51.31 -60.09 47.47
C SER A 239 52.31 -60.82 46.57
N ALA A 240 52.22 -60.64 45.24
CA ALA A 240 53.15 -61.25 44.29
C ALA A 240 54.58 -60.68 44.45
N VAL A 241 54.71 -59.37 44.65
CA VAL A 241 56.00 -58.69 44.89
C VAL A 241 56.67 -59.21 46.16
N GLU A 242 55.92 -59.38 47.26
CA GLU A 242 56.45 -59.96 48.50
C GLU A 242 57.01 -61.38 48.27
N GLN A 243 56.25 -62.24 47.58
CA GLN A 243 56.67 -63.59 47.23
C GLN A 243 57.91 -63.59 46.32
N LEU A 244 57.96 -62.69 45.33
CA LEU A 244 59.14 -62.53 44.47
C LEU A 244 60.36 -62.09 45.28
N GLY A 245 60.19 -61.31 46.34
CA GLY A 245 61.27 -60.99 47.28
C GLY A 245 61.87 -62.22 47.96
N GLU A 246 61.05 -63.21 48.31
CA GLU A 246 61.52 -64.49 48.88
C GLU A 246 62.23 -65.36 47.84
N VAL A 247 61.66 -65.43 46.62
CA VAL A 247 62.29 -66.12 45.47
C VAL A 247 63.65 -65.50 45.16
N HIS A 248 63.77 -64.17 45.23
CA HIS A 248 65.05 -63.47 45.01
C HIS A 248 66.13 -63.89 46.00
N ARG A 249 65.78 -64.02 47.29
CA ARG A 249 66.72 -64.49 48.31
C ARG A 249 67.24 -65.89 47.97
N SER A 250 66.35 -66.77 47.53
CA SER A 250 66.70 -68.14 47.11
C SER A 250 67.60 -68.15 45.87
N ILE A 251 67.28 -67.32 44.88
CA ILE A 251 68.12 -67.12 43.67
C ILE A 251 69.53 -66.67 44.05
N ARG A 252 69.66 -65.66 44.93
CA ARG A 252 70.98 -65.17 45.38
C ARG A 252 71.79 -66.23 46.11
N GLU A 253 71.16 -67.07 46.92
CA GLU A 253 71.85 -68.19 47.56
C GLU A 253 72.27 -69.26 46.54
N LEU A 254 71.44 -69.54 45.52
CA LEU A 254 71.81 -70.45 44.43
C LEU A 254 72.98 -69.93 43.60
N GLU A 255 73.01 -68.64 43.26
CA GLU A 255 74.11 -68.01 42.51
C GLU A 255 75.45 -68.06 43.28
N LYS A 256 75.42 -68.01 44.63
CA LYS A 256 76.62 -68.21 45.46
C LYS A 256 77.14 -69.63 45.39
N LEU A 257 76.26 -70.62 45.22
CA LEU A 257 76.61 -72.05 45.13
C LEU A 257 77.07 -72.43 43.73
N ASP A 258 76.40 -71.90 42.70
CA ASP A 258 76.69 -72.14 41.29
C ASP A 258 76.53 -70.83 40.47
N PRO A 259 77.63 -70.17 40.10
CA PRO A 259 77.59 -68.94 39.31
C PRO A 259 76.91 -69.06 37.93
N SER A 260 76.74 -70.28 37.38
CA SER A 260 76.08 -70.48 36.09
C SER A 260 74.58 -70.14 36.12
N ILE A 261 73.97 -70.19 37.31
CA ILE A 261 72.55 -69.86 37.56
C ILE A 261 72.23 -68.41 37.18
N ALA A 262 73.20 -67.49 37.28
CA ALA A 262 73.00 -66.08 36.92
C ALA A 262 72.52 -65.87 35.47
N THR A 263 72.80 -66.82 34.56
CA THR A 263 72.30 -66.78 33.18
C THR A 263 70.82 -67.15 33.06
N LEU A 264 70.27 -67.92 34.01
CA LEU A 264 68.86 -68.32 34.08
C LEU A 264 67.99 -67.27 34.80
N THR A 265 68.59 -66.50 35.70
CA THR A 265 67.91 -65.50 36.54
C THR A 265 68.10 -64.07 36.02
N GLY A 266 68.84 -63.91 34.93
CA GLY A 266 69.01 -62.65 34.22
C GLY A 266 67.66 -62.07 33.82
N GLY A 267 67.34 -60.90 34.38
CA GLY A 267 66.07 -60.20 34.15
C GLY A 267 65.06 -60.30 35.29
N PHE A 268 65.27 -61.18 36.29
CA PHE A 268 64.38 -61.31 37.45
C PHE A 268 64.22 -60.00 38.23
N GLU A 269 65.33 -59.31 38.51
CA GLU A 269 65.29 -58.02 39.21
C GLU A 269 64.53 -56.96 38.40
N GLY A 270 64.71 -56.94 37.07
CA GLY A 270 63.98 -56.03 36.19
C GLY A 270 62.47 -56.28 36.23
N ALA A 271 62.04 -57.54 36.12
CA ALA A 271 60.63 -57.90 36.22
C ALA A 271 60.03 -57.56 37.59
N ARG A 272 60.78 -57.71 38.67
CA ARG A 272 60.33 -57.32 40.02
C ARG A 272 60.13 -55.81 40.14
N VAL A 273 61.08 -55.02 39.65
CA VAL A 273 60.98 -53.56 39.64
C VAL A 273 59.78 -53.09 38.81
N GLU A 274 59.55 -53.68 37.63
CA GLU A 274 58.37 -53.35 36.81
C GLU A 274 57.05 -53.64 37.54
N LEU A 275 56.95 -54.76 38.26
CA LEU A 275 55.75 -55.10 39.05
C LEU A 275 55.55 -54.18 40.26
N GLU A 276 56.63 -53.80 40.94
CA GLU A 276 56.62 -52.79 42.02
C GLU A 276 56.13 -51.42 41.50
N GLU A 277 56.54 -51.01 40.30
CA GLU A 277 56.08 -49.77 39.69
C GLU A 277 54.59 -49.80 39.31
N ILE A 278 54.10 -50.94 38.78
CA ILE A 278 52.68 -51.11 38.46
C ILE A 278 51.82 -51.11 39.73
N GLU A 279 52.25 -51.80 40.78
CA GLU A 279 51.55 -51.80 42.08
C GLU A 279 51.44 -50.38 42.64
N ARG A 280 52.56 -49.65 42.67
CA ARG A 280 52.57 -48.25 43.12
C ARG A 280 51.62 -47.40 42.27
N GLY A 281 51.63 -47.55 40.95
CA GLY A 281 50.75 -46.81 40.05
C GLY A 281 49.26 -47.10 40.28
N LEU A 282 48.89 -48.35 40.58
CA LEU A 282 47.52 -48.72 40.93
C LEU A 282 47.11 -48.16 42.30
N SER A 283 48.02 -48.17 43.28
CA SER A 283 47.80 -47.60 44.61
C SER A 283 47.64 -46.07 44.58
N GLU A 284 48.44 -45.38 43.75
CA GLU A 284 48.28 -43.94 43.48
C GLU A 284 46.94 -43.65 42.79
N TYR A 285 46.59 -44.39 41.73
CA TYR A 285 45.31 -44.23 41.04
C TYR A 285 44.09 -44.48 41.96
N LEU A 286 44.18 -45.46 42.87
CA LEU A 286 43.12 -45.71 43.86
C LEU A 286 42.93 -44.53 44.82
N GLY A 287 44.03 -43.85 45.19
CA GLY A 287 43.99 -42.63 45.99
C GLY A 287 43.35 -41.44 45.27
N ASP A 288 43.50 -41.39 43.94
CA ASP A 288 42.91 -40.34 43.10
C ASP A 288 41.40 -40.58 42.81
N LEU A 289 40.87 -41.78 43.09
CA LEU A 289 39.45 -42.14 42.87
C LEU A 289 38.52 -41.69 44.02
N GLU A 290 38.74 -40.50 44.59
CA GLU A 290 37.78 -39.84 45.50
C GLU A 290 36.84 -38.92 44.71
N PHE A 291 35.56 -39.31 44.62
CA PHE A 291 34.53 -38.49 43.98
C PHE A 291 33.69 -37.78 45.04
N ASP A 292 33.59 -36.44 44.97
CA ASP A 292 32.67 -35.68 45.80
C ASP A 292 31.21 -35.94 45.36
N PRO A 293 30.32 -36.45 46.24
CA PRO A 293 28.91 -36.65 45.91
C PRO A 293 28.20 -35.39 45.40
N GLY A 294 28.64 -34.19 45.82
CA GLY A 294 28.12 -32.91 45.34
C GLY A 294 28.40 -32.69 43.85
N GLU A 295 29.66 -32.83 43.44
CA GLU A 295 30.10 -32.72 42.05
C GLU A 295 29.45 -33.78 41.14
N VAL A 296 29.28 -35.02 41.62
CA VAL A 296 28.61 -36.09 40.87
C VAL A 296 27.15 -35.70 40.57
N ALA A 297 26.43 -35.24 41.58
CA ALA A 297 25.03 -34.84 41.41
C ALA A 297 24.89 -33.61 40.49
N GLU A 298 25.88 -32.72 40.46
CA GLU A 298 25.90 -31.58 39.53
C GLU A 298 26.15 -32.03 38.08
N MET A 299 27.09 -32.94 37.85
CA MET A 299 27.32 -33.53 36.54
C MET A 299 26.09 -34.29 36.01
N GLU A 300 25.42 -35.07 36.87
CA GLU A 300 24.17 -35.75 36.52
C GLU A 300 23.09 -34.76 36.08
N ARG A 301 22.84 -33.71 36.88
CA ARG A 301 21.88 -32.65 36.51
C ARG A 301 22.22 -32.00 35.19
N ARG A 302 23.51 -31.77 34.92
CA ARG A 302 23.98 -31.14 33.68
C ARG A 302 23.76 -32.05 32.47
N ILE A 303 24.06 -33.35 32.59
CA ILE A 303 23.83 -34.33 31.52
C ILE A 303 22.34 -34.50 31.24
N ASP A 304 21.51 -34.62 32.29
CA ASP A 304 20.06 -34.73 32.14
C ASP A 304 19.46 -33.51 31.41
N LEU A 305 19.94 -32.31 31.76
CA LEU A 305 19.56 -31.08 31.06
C LEU A 305 19.91 -31.15 29.57
N ILE A 306 21.17 -31.48 29.23
CA ILE A 306 21.64 -31.57 27.84
C ILE A 306 20.82 -32.61 27.05
N GLU A 307 20.61 -33.81 27.61
CA GLU A 307 19.84 -34.87 26.97
C GLU A 307 18.37 -34.49 26.79
N SER A 308 17.78 -33.76 27.74
CA SER A 308 16.41 -33.26 27.61
C SER A 308 16.29 -32.25 26.46
N LEU A 309 17.28 -31.37 26.29
CA LEU A 309 17.31 -30.36 25.24
C LEU A 309 17.52 -30.99 23.86
N LYS A 310 18.39 -32.01 23.76
CA LYS A 310 18.52 -32.81 22.53
C LYS A 310 17.17 -33.42 22.14
N ARG A 311 16.49 -34.11 23.06
CA ARG A 311 15.17 -34.71 22.78
C ARG A 311 14.13 -33.70 22.28
N LYS A 312 14.18 -32.44 22.74
CA LYS A 312 13.26 -31.38 22.34
C LYS A 312 13.64 -30.70 21.02
N TYR A 313 14.93 -30.44 20.79
CA TYR A 313 15.38 -29.46 19.79
C TYR A 313 16.37 -29.99 18.74
N GLY A 314 16.95 -31.19 18.92
CA GLY A 314 17.89 -31.73 17.94
C GLY A 314 18.65 -32.98 18.38
N GLN A 315 19.17 -33.77 17.44
CA GLN A 315 19.82 -35.04 17.78
C GLN A 315 21.22 -34.85 18.39
N SER A 316 21.84 -33.70 18.17
CA SER A 316 23.13 -33.32 18.73
C SER A 316 23.07 -31.95 19.43
N LEU A 317 24.06 -31.67 20.28
CA LEU A 317 24.18 -30.37 20.93
C LEU A 317 24.31 -29.22 19.91
N ALA A 318 25.01 -29.47 18.80
CA ALA A 318 25.12 -28.53 17.69
C ALA A 318 23.76 -28.22 17.05
N ASP A 319 22.88 -29.22 16.90
CA ASP A 319 21.53 -29.02 16.36
C ASP A 319 20.68 -28.16 17.30
N VAL A 320 20.77 -28.38 18.63
CA VAL A 320 20.06 -27.58 19.64
C VAL A 320 20.50 -26.12 19.58
N ILE A 321 21.80 -25.85 19.49
CA ILE A 321 22.34 -24.49 19.39
C ILE A 321 21.89 -23.84 18.07
N ALA A 322 21.97 -24.57 16.95
CA ALA A 322 21.51 -24.08 15.66
C ALA A 322 20.01 -23.75 15.67
N TYR A 323 19.19 -24.58 16.32
CA TYR A 323 17.77 -24.32 16.53
C TYR A 323 17.53 -23.04 17.34
N GLY A 324 18.26 -22.86 18.45
CA GLY A 324 18.17 -21.65 19.27
C GLY A 324 18.49 -20.37 18.48
N VAL A 325 19.53 -20.40 17.62
CA VAL A 325 19.86 -19.28 16.73
C VAL A 325 18.73 -18.99 15.75
N GLN A 326 18.16 -20.02 15.10
CA GLN A 326 17.05 -19.88 14.17
C GLN A 326 15.78 -19.34 14.86
N ALA A 327 15.44 -19.85 16.04
CA ALA A 327 14.30 -19.41 16.83
C ALA A 327 14.45 -17.95 17.25
N ARG A 328 15.65 -17.54 17.70
CA ARG A 328 15.96 -16.15 18.05
C ARG A 328 15.86 -15.22 16.84
N GLU A 329 16.37 -15.64 15.68
CA GLU A 329 16.25 -14.83 14.46
C GLU A 329 14.79 -14.68 14.02
N ARG A 330 13.99 -15.75 14.13
CA ARG A 330 12.56 -15.71 13.83
C ARG A 330 11.82 -14.78 14.79
N LEU A 331 12.12 -14.83 16.09
CA LEU A 331 11.55 -13.95 17.10
C LEU A 331 11.88 -12.48 16.80
N ARG A 332 13.14 -12.16 16.48
CA ARG A 332 13.56 -10.80 16.09
C ARG A 332 12.80 -10.27 14.87
N ARG A 333 12.54 -11.10 13.87
CA ARG A 333 11.75 -10.70 12.68
C ARG A 333 10.30 -10.40 13.04
N ILE A 334 9.75 -11.08 14.05
CA ILE A 334 8.40 -10.82 14.56
C ILE A 334 8.38 -9.51 15.36
N ASP A 335 9.33 -9.31 16.28
CA ASP A 335 9.42 -8.07 17.07
C ASP A 335 9.58 -6.84 16.15
N GLN A 336 10.45 -6.89 15.14
CA GLN A 336 10.61 -5.82 14.14
C GLN A 336 9.34 -5.53 13.35
N ARG A 337 8.50 -6.56 13.15
CA ARG A 337 7.22 -6.42 12.46
C ARG A 337 6.21 -5.69 13.35
N GLU A 338 6.23 -5.94 14.65
CA GLU A 338 5.39 -5.23 15.62
C GLU A 338 5.78 -3.75 15.71
N GLU A 339 7.08 -3.44 15.79
CA GLU A 339 7.57 -2.06 15.75
C GLU A 339 7.16 -1.32 14.47
N GLU A 340 7.25 -1.98 13.31
CA GLU A 340 6.81 -1.37 12.04
C GLU A 340 5.28 -1.23 11.98
N LEU A 341 4.50 -2.15 12.55
CA LEU A 341 3.05 -2.01 12.67
C LEU A 341 2.68 -0.77 13.48
N GLU A 342 3.25 -0.62 14.67
CA GLU A 342 3.01 0.53 15.55
C GLU A 342 3.36 1.85 14.85
N ARG A 343 4.48 1.87 14.12
CA ARG A 343 4.90 3.02 13.32
C ARG A 343 3.91 3.36 12.22
N LEU A 344 3.41 2.37 11.48
CA LEU A 344 2.43 2.57 10.42
C LEU A 344 1.07 3.03 10.98
N GLU A 345 0.63 2.47 12.10
CA GLU A 345 -0.59 2.91 12.79
C GLU A 345 -0.49 4.36 13.27
N ALA A 346 0.64 4.74 13.87
CA ALA A 346 0.91 6.11 14.28
C ALA A 346 0.93 7.08 13.08
N ALA A 347 1.53 6.67 11.96
CA ALA A 347 1.55 7.45 10.73
C ALA A 347 0.14 7.66 10.15
N ALA A 348 -0.68 6.60 10.08
CA ALA A 348 -2.05 6.66 9.61
C ALA A 348 -2.93 7.55 10.51
N ALA A 349 -2.79 7.43 11.83
CA ALA A 349 -3.51 8.26 12.80
C ALA A 349 -3.12 9.74 12.70
N SER A 350 -1.83 10.05 12.55
CA SER A 350 -1.33 11.42 12.36
C SER A 350 -1.84 12.03 11.05
N ALA A 351 -1.80 11.26 9.96
CA ALA A 351 -2.34 11.68 8.67
C ALA A 351 -3.84 11.93 8.73
N ARG A 352 -4.59 11.08 9.45
CA ARG A 352 -6.03 11.26 9.67
C ARG A 352 -6.33 12.55 10.44
N LYS A 353 -5.60 12.84 11.52
CA LYS A 353 -5.77 14.09 12.27
C LYS A 353 -5.51 15.33 11.42
N SER A 354 -4.52 15.26 10.53
CA SER A 354 -4.22 16.33 9.57
C SER A 354 -5.33 16.51 8.55
N LEU A 355 -5.90 15.42 8.04
CA LEU A 355 -7.08 15.42 7.16
C LEU A 355 -8.30 16.02 7.85
N ASP A 356 -8.59 15.64 9.09
CA ASP A 356 -9.71 16.15 9.88
C ASP A 356 -9.59 17.67 10.11
N THR A 357 -8.38 18.15 10.40
CA THR A 357 -8.10 19.59 10.58
C THR A 357 -8.30 20.37 9.28
N ALA A 358 -7.74 19.88 8.16
CA ALA A 358 -7.88 20.53 6.86
C ALA A 358 -9.33 20.49 6.35
N GLY A 359 -10.03 19.39 6.59
CA GLY A 359 -11.43 19.22 6.20
C GLY A 359 -12.35 20.13 7.00
N ALA A 360 -12.16 20.24 8.33
CA ALA A 360 -12.94 21.17 9.15
C ALA A 360 -12.80 22.63 8.68
N ALA A 361 -11.59 23.06 8.31
CA ALA A 361 -11.35 24.39 7.76
C ALA A 361 -12.08 24.61 6.41
N LEU A 362 -12.05 23.62 5.51
CA LEU A 362 -12.76 23.66 4.23
C LEU A 362 -14.29 23.68 4.44
N THR A 363 -14.81 22.83 5.32
CA THR A 363 -16.23 22.78 5.69
C THR A 363 -16.71 24.11 6.26
N GLN A 364 -15.94 24.74 7.17
CA GLN A 364 -16.29 26.03 7.77
C GLN A 364 -16.40 27.13 6.70
N LYS A 365 -15.47 27.16 5.74
CA LYS A 365 -15.48 28.12 4.64
C LYS A 365 -16.68 27.92 3.71
N ARG A 366 -17.02 26.67 3.40
CA ARG A 366 -18.22 26.31 2.62
C ARG A 366 -19.51 26.72 3.35
N GLN A 367 -19.63 26.41 4.64
CA GLN A 367 -20.80 26.78 5.45
C GLN A 367 -21.01 28.29 5.53
N ALA A 368 -19.94 29.07 5.64
CA ALA A 368 -20.01 30.53 5.67
C ALA A 368 -20.42 31.16 4.32
N THR A 369 -20.18 30.45 3.21
CA THR A 369 -20.31 30.99 1.86
C THR A 369 -21.55 30.48 1.13
N ALA A 370 -22.00 29.25 1.39
CA ALA A 370 -23.19 28.68 0.77
C ALA A 370 -24.46 29.56 0.88
N PRO A 371 -24.76 30.21 2.03
CA PRO A 371 -25.91 31.12 2.12
C PRO A 371 -25.76 32.38 1.27
N LYS A 372 -24.52 32.86 1.07
CA LYS A 372 -24.24 34.04 0.25
C LYS A 372 -24.46 33.74 -1.23
N LEU A 373 -23.93 32.60 -1.69
CA LEU A 373 -24.15 32.10 -3.04
C LEU A 373 -25.64 31.89 -3.32
N ALA A 374 -26.37 31.26 -2.38
CA ALA A 374 -27.80 31.04 -2.50
C ALA A 374 -28.59 32.36 -2.66
N LYS A 375 -28.22 33.39 -1.87
CA LYS A 375 -28.85 34.72 -1.93
C LYS A 375 -28.57 35.43 -3.25
N GLU A 376 -27.34 35.35 -3.75
CA GLU A 376 -26.93 35.99 -4.99
C GLU A 376 -27.63 35.37 -6.21
N ILE A 377 -27.65 34.03 -6.28
CA ILE A 377 -28.42 33.30 -7.30
C ILE A 377 -29.91 33.65 -7.19
N GLY A 378 -30.44 33.71 -5.97
CA GLY A 378 -31.84 34.11 -5.72
C GLY A 378 -32.19 35.49 -6.27
N GLY A 379 -31.30 36.47 -6.11
CA GLY A 379 -31.49 37.81 -6.67
C GLY A 379 -31.53 37.82 -8.20
N GLN A 380 -30.62 37.08 -8.85
CA GLN A 380 -30.60 36.98 -10.31
C GLN A 380 -31.83 36.21 -10.85
N LEU A 381 -32.33 35.22 -10.10
CA LEU A 381 -33.55 34.50 -10.46
C LEU A 381 -34.78 35.41 -10.45
N GLU A 382 -34.86 36.38 -9.53
CA GLU A 382 -35.92 37.39 -9.50
C GLU A 382 -35.95 38.22 -10.79
N ASP A 383 -34.80 38.68 -11.26
CA ASP A 383 -34.65 39.42 -12.53
C ASP A 383 -35.02 38.56 -13.76
N LEU A 384 -34.80 37.25 -13.68
CA LEU A 384 -35.16 36.28 -14.73
C LEU A 384 -36.64 35.82 -14.64
N GLY A 385 -37.46 36.51 -13.86
CA GLY A 385 -38.91 36.31 -13.81
C GLY A 385 -39.39 35.37 -12.70
N PHE A 386 -38.52 34.93 -11.80
CA PHE A 386 -38.86 34.09 -10.65
C PHE A 386 -38.98 34.89 -9.34
N LYS A 387 -39.92 35.85 -9.33
CA LYS A 387 -40.09 36.87 -8.26
C LYS A 387 -40.26 36.34 -6.84
N GLN A 388 -40.70 35.09 -6.68
CA GLN A 388 -40.91 34.48 -5.36
C GLN A 388 -40.33 33.07 -5.29
N SER A 389 -39.27 32.80 -6.07
CA SER A 389 -38.56 31.52 -5.99
C SER A 389 -37.68 31.44 -4.76
N TYR A 390 -37.31 30.21 -4.41
CA TYR A 390 -36.35 29.92 -3.36
C TYR A 390 -35.23 29.05 -3.91
N PHE A 391 -34.00 29.43 -3.62
CA PHE A 391 -32.79 28.70 -4.00
C PHE A 391 -31.96 28.41 -2.76
N ALA A 392 -31.47 27.17 -2.62
CA ALA A 392 -30.68 26.73 -1.49
C ALA A 392 -29.45 25.93 -1.95
N VAL A 393 -28.36 26.10 -1.19
CA VAL A 393 -27.09 25.37 -1.37
C VAL A 393 -26.84 24.56 -0.09
N PRO A 394 -27.55 23.43 0.12
CA PRO A 394 -27.35 22.61 1.30
C PRO A 394 -26.01 21.87 1.24
N LEU A 395 -25.33 21.80 2.38
CA LEU A 395 -24.14 20.99 2.61
C LEU A 395 -24.57 19.75 3.39
N SER A 396 -24.37 18.56 2.81
CA SER A 396 -24.71 17.29 3.46
C SER A 396 -23.44 16.54 3.79
N ALA A 397 -23.29 16.11 5.04
CA ALA A 397 -22.14 15.32 5.47
C ALA A 397 -22.06 14.01 4.67
N ALA A 398 -20.90 13.71 4.12
CA ALA A 398 -20.63 12.45 3.45
C ALA A 398 -20.47 11.34 4.51
N VAL A 399 -20.89 10.12 4.16
CA VAL A 399 -20.75 8.95 5.04
C VAL A 399 -19.27 8.66 5.31
N GLU A 400 -18.45 8.79 4.28
CA GLU A 400 -16.99 8.73 4.38
C GLU A 400 -16.39 9.99 3.76
N PRO A 401 -15.29 10.49 4.32
CA PRO A 401 -14.42 11.45 3.63
C PRO A 401 -14.14 11.02 2.20
N HIS A 402 -14.14 11.97 1.26
CA HIS A 402 -13.77 11.72 -0.14
C HIS A 402 -12.75 12.76 -0.61
N SER A 403 -12.15 12.57 -1.78
CA SER A 403 -11.08 13.42 -2.32
C SER A 403 -11.38 14.94 -2.44
N ARG A 404 -12.62 15.37 -2.23
CA ARG A 404 -13.08 16.76 -2.34
C ARG A 404 -13.65 17.35 -1.04
N GLY A 405 -13.71 16.60 0.06
CA GLY A 405 -14.17 17.11 1.35
C GLY A 405 -14.94 16.10 2.20
N PHE A 406 -15.57 16.62 3.24
CA PHE A 406 -16.45 15.87 4.15
C PHE A 406 -17.93 16.04 3.83
N GLU A 407 -18.25 16.76 2.76
CA GLU A 407 -19.62 17.06 2.40
C GLU A 407 -19.84 17.04 0.89
N THR A 408 -21.06 16.69 0.54
CA THR A 408 -21.62 16.84 -0.80
C THR A 408 -22.55 18.05 -0.84
N VAL A 409 -22.71 18.60 -2.04
CA VAL A 409 -23.61 19.72 -2.29
C VAL A 409 -24.60 19.30 -3.36
N ASP A 410 -25.87 19.61 -3.13
CA ASP A 410 -26.96 19.35 -4.07
C ASP A 410 -27.86 20.59 -4.12
N PHE A 411 -27.64 21.47 -5.11
CA PHE A 411 -28.41 22.71 -5.28
C PHE A 411 -29.90 22.40 -5.37
N GLN A 412 -30.69 23.16 -4.61
CA GLN A 412 -32.14 22.99 -4.55
C GLN A 412 -32.86 24.26 -4.99
N PHE A 413 -33.94 24.08 -5.74
CA PHE A 413 -34.75 25.16 -6.28
C PHE A 413 -36.24 24.88 -6.07
N ALA A 414 -36.98 25.91 -5.69
CA ALA A 414 -38.44 25.95 -5.70
C ALA A 414 -38.87 27.14 -6.59
N PRO A 415 -39.55 26.89 -7.72
CA PRO A 415 -39.94 27.96 -8.65
C PRO A 415 -41.04 28.86 -8.08
N ASN A 416 -41.93 28.30 -7.25
CA ASN A 416 -43.10 28.97 -6.71
C ASN A 416 -43.14 28.89 -5.17
N PRO A 417 -43.72 29.89 -4.49
CA PRO A 417 -44.02 29.82 -3.06
C PRO A 417 -44.93 28.64 -2.73
N GLY A 418 -44.62 27.93 -1.64
CA GLY A 418 -45.41 26.81 -1.14
C GLY A 418 -45.01 25.45 -1.70
N GLU A 419 -44.13 25.39 -2.72
CA GLU A 419 -43.50 24.15 -3.15
C GLU A 419 -42.21 23.90 -2.34
N PRO A 420 -41.94 22.66 -1.87
CA PRO A 420 -40.69 22.36 -1.21
C PRO A 420 -39.51 22.44 -2.21
N PRO A 421 -38.34 22.94 -1.79
CA PRO A 421 -37.16 22.97 -2.64
C PRO A 421 -36.76 21.55 -3.04
N LYS A 422 -36.53 21.35 -4.34
CA LYS A 422 -36.14 20.07 -4.92
C LYS A 422 -34.77 20.18 -5.57
N PRO A 423 -33.98 19.10 -5.62
CA PRO A 423 -32.75 19.07 -6.38
C PRO A 423 -33.00 19.50 -7.83
N LEU A 424 -32.06 20.26 -8.40
CA LEU A 424 -32.17 20.78 -9.77
C LEU A 424 -32.49 19.71 -10.82
N ARG A 425 -32.05 18.46 -10.61
CA ARG A 425 -32.28 17.33 -11.51
C ARG A 425 -33.74 16.89 -11.64
N VAL A 426 -34.60 17.31 -10.70
CA VAL A 426 -36.02 16.93 -10.61
C VAL A 426 -36.94 18.05 -11.11
N VAL A 427 -36.39 19.21 -11.48
CA VAL A 427 -37.19 20.35 -11.97
C VAL A 427 -37.64 20.07 -13.41
N ALA A 428 -38.95 20.13 -13.64
CA ALA A 428 -39.59 19.52 -14.82
C ALA A 428 -39.53 20.36 -16.12
N SER A 429 -39.29 21.67 -16.05
CA SER A 429 -39.34 22.56 -17.22
C SER A 429 -37.94 22.93 -17.73
N SER A 430 -37.64 22.59 -18.99
CA SER A 430 -36.37 22.91 -19.66
C SER A 430 -36.11 24.42 -19.76
N GLY A 431 -37.17 25.23 -19.87
CA GLY A 431 -37.07 26.69 -19.87
C GLY A 431 -36.73 27.28 -18.50
N GLU A 432 -37.24 26.67 -17.42
CA GLU A 432 -36.92 27.08 -16.06
C GLU A 432 -35.47 26.74 -15.72
N MET A 433 -35.04 25.53 -16.07
CA MET A 433 -33.66 25.11 -15.89
C MET A 433 -32.67 25.98 -16.64
N SER A 434 -32.99 26.41 -17.86
CA SER A 434 -32.11 27.32 -18.62
C SER A 434 -31.93 28.69 -17.94
N ARG A 435 -33.00 29.22 -17.33
CA ARG A 435 -32.92 30.47 -16.56
C ARG A 435 -32.17 30.29 -15.25
N VAL A 436 -32.38 29.17 -14.55
CA VAL A 436 -31.61 28.84 -13.34
C VAL A 436 -30.12 28.71 -13.65
N MET A 437 -29.75 28.05 -14.76
CA MET A 437 -28.36 27.97 -15.19
C MET A 437 -27.75 29.35 -15.46
N LEU A 438 -28.50 30.24 -16.11
CA LEU A 438 -28.03 31.59 -16.39
C LEU A 438 -27.74 32.36 -15.09
N ALA A 439 -28.64 32.27 -14.10
CA ALA A 439 -28.42 32.86 -12.78
C ALA A 439 -27.22 32.24 -12.04
N VAL A 440 -27.07 30.92 -12.07
CA VAL A 440 -25.92 30.27 -11.41
C VAL A 440 -24.60 30.72 -12.06
N LYS A 441 -24.53 30.74 -13.40
CA LYS A 441 -23.31 31.16 -14.09
C LYS A 441 -23.01 32.64 -13.95
N SER A 442 -24.03 33.50 -14.01
CA SER A 442 -23.82 34.94 -13.86
C SER A 442 -23.34 35.28 -12.44
N ALA A 443 -23.83 34.59 -11.40
CA ALA A 443 -23.29 34.71 -10.03
C ALA A 443 -21.85 34.19 -9.87
N LEU A 444 -21.39 33.31 -10.76
CA LEU A 444 -20.02 32.77 -10.75
C LEU A 444 -19.07 33.56 -11.66
N ALA A 445 -19.58 34.18 -12.73
CA ALA A 445 -18.79 34.92 -13.72
C ALA A 445 -18.12 36.16 -13.12
N ASP A 446 -18.73 36.78 -12.10
CA ASP A 446 -18.14 37.90 -11.35
C ASP A 446 -16.91 37.49 -10.50
N GLN A 447 -16.67 36.18 -10.36
CA GLN A 447 -15.50 35.64 -9.64
C GLN A 447 -14.45 34.97 -10.55
N ASP A 448 -14.73 34.80 -11.85
CA ASP A 448 -13.78 34.32 -12.86
C ASP A 448 -12.94 35.46 -13.49
N GLN A 449 -13.14 36.72 -13.06
CA GLN A 449 -12.29 37.88 -13.33
C GLN A 449 -11.22 38.05 -12.26
#